data_AF-A0A1L7RS72-F1
#
_entry.id   AF-A0A1L7RS72-F1
#
_cell.length_a   1.000
_cell.length_b   1.000
_cell.length_c   1.000
_cell.angle_alpha   90.00
_cell.angle_beta   90.00
_cell.angle_gamma   90.00
#
_symmetry.space_group_name_H-M   'P 1'
#
loop_
_entity.id
_entity.type
_entity.pdbx_description
1 polymer ?
#
loop_
_entity_poly.entity_id
_entity_poly.type
_entity_poly.pdbx_seq_one_letter_code
_entity_poly.pdbx_strand_id
1 'polypeptide(L)'
;MTNNRITGTLPATTTDDELDTLATQGKLRPIGQPLGGGDITSEGELKAIMSGRPTLGHDRATGRGASARRQVRLPETTNTALDAYATKHGMTPSAVIRQALDEFLASA
;
A
#
# COMPACT_ATOMS: atom_id res chain seq x y z
N MET A 1 17.59 -36.00 -11.70
CA MET A 1 18.12 -34.72 -11.18
C MET A 1 18.17 -34.81 -9.67
N THR A 2 19.36 -34.86 -9.08
CA THR A 2 19.56 -35.01 -7.63
C THR A 2 19.25 -33.70 -6.91
N ASN A 3 18.29 -33.71 -5.98
CA ASN A 3 17.96 -32.57 -5.14
C ASN A 3 19.08 -32.35 -4.09
N ASN A 4 20.05 -31.50 -4.40
CA ASN A 4 21.19 -31.19 -3.52
C ASN A 4 20.95 -29.95 -2.64
N ARG A 5 19.69 -29.66 -2.28
CA ARG A 5 19.33 -28.52 -1.43
C ARG A 5 19.36 -28.90 0.04
N ILE A 6 19.83 -27.98 0.88
CA ILE A 6 19.85 -28.15 2.34
C ILE A 6 18.40 -28.18 2.83
N THR A 7 17.99 -29.21 3.56
CA THR A 7 16.59 -29.36 4.04
C THR A 7 16.41 -29.04 5.52
N GLY A 8 17.50 -28.87 6.27
CA GLY A 8 17.52 -28.57 7.70
C GLY A 8 17.96 -27.13 8.02
N THR A 9 17.99 -26.83 9.32
CA THR A 9 18.50 -25.56 9.85
C THR A 9 20.02 -25.51 9.73
N LEU A 10 20.56 -24.41 9.22
CA LEU A 10 22.01 -24.17 9.25
C LEU A 10 22.47 -23.92 10.70
N PRO A 11 23.71 -24.31 11.06
CA PRO A 11 24.23 -24.02 12.39
C PRO A 11 24.29 -22.51 12.61
N ALA A 12 24.07 -22.06 13.86
CA ALA A 12 24.09 -20.64 14.21
C ALA A 12 25.46 -19.97 14.03
N THR A 13 26.50 -20.75 13.74
CA THR A 13 27.87 -20.31 13.46
C THR A 13 28.15 -20.15 11.97
N THR A 14 27.19 -20.41 11.08
CA THR A 14 27.38 -20.19 9.64
C THR A 14 27.59 -18.71 9.36
N THR A 15 28.67 -18.42 8.63
CA THR A 15 29.08 -17.06 8.27
C THR A 15 28.37 -16.56 7.01
N ASP A 16 28.35 -15.25 6.79
CA ASP A 16 27.74 -14.65 5.60
C ASP A 16 28.43 -15.11 4.30
N ASP A 17 29.75 -15.27 4.29
CA ASP A 17 30.51 -15.78 3.13
C ASP A 17 30.12 -17.22 2.77
N GLU A 18 29.87 -18.05 3.79
CA GLU A 18 29.36 -19.41 3.60
C GLU A 18 27.93 -19.39 3.04
N LEU A 19 27.07 -18.47 3.51
CA LEU A 19 25.72 -18.28 2.97
C LEU A 19 25.75 -17.84 1.51
N ASP A 20 26.61 -16.89 1.14
CA ASP A 20 26.78 -16.41 -0.23
C ASP A 20 27.26 -17.52 -1.16
N THR A 21 28.18 -18.35 -0.68
CA THR A 21 28.65 -19.53 -1.42
C THR A 21 27.50 -20.52 -1.64
N LEU A 22 26.67 -20.78 -0.62
CA LEU A 22 25.51 -21.67 -0.73
C LEU A 22 24.41 -21.09 -1.64
N ALA A 23 24.22 -19.77 -1.64
CA ALA A 23 23.29 -19.06 -2.51
C ALA A 23 23.72 -19.19 -3.97
N THR A 24 25.00 -18.92 -4.26
CA THR A 24 25.60 -19.05 -5.59
C THR A 24 25.50 -20.48 -6.12
N GLN A 25 25.66 -21.47 -5.24
CA GLN A 25 25.53 -22.89 -5.58
C GLN A 25 24.06 -23.37 -5.67
N GLY A 26 23.07 -22.51 -5.41
CA GLY A 26 21.64 -22.86 -5.45
C GLY A 26 21.20 -23.87 -4.39
N LYS A 27 21.96 -23.99 -3.29
CA LYS A 27 21.75 -24.98 -2.22
C LYS A 27 20.82 -24.51 -1.12
N LEU A 28 20.58 -23.20 -1.03
CA LEU A 28 19.65 -22.61 -0.07
C LEU A 28 18.19 -22.94 -0.41
N ARG A 29 17.35 -23.03 0.61
CA ARG A 29 15.90 -23.23 0.43
C ARG A 29 15.27 -21.89 0.06
N PRO A 30 14.45 -21.82 -1.00
CA PRO A 30 13.66 -20.63 -1.27
C PRO A 30 12.60 -20.47 -0.17
N ILE A 31 12.51 -19.27 0.38
CA ILE A 31 11.49 -18.85 1.37
C ILE A 31 10.11 -18.57 0.75
N GLY A 32 9.95 -18.84 -0.55
CA GLY A 32 8.76 -18.50 -1.33
C GLY A 32 8.77 -17.04 -1.79
N GLN A 33 7.89 -16.70 -2.73
CA GLN A 33 7.66 -15.29 -3.05
C GLN A 33 6.90 -14.64 -1.87
N PRO A 34 7.23 -13.40 -1.49
CA PRO A 34 6.45 -12.67 -0.51
C PRO A 34 4.98 -12.59 -0.96
N LEU A 35 4.06 -12.56 0.01
CA LEU A 35 2.64 -12.36 -0.29
C LEU A 35 2.44 -10.93 -0.78
N GLY A 36 2.39 -10.76 -2.10
CA GLY A 36 2.39 -9.46 -2.77
C GLY A 36 3.78 -8.99 -3.18
N GLY A 37 3.82 -8.11 -4.18
CA GLY A 37 5.07 -7.66 -4.83
C GLY A 37 5.36 -8.42 -6.11
N GLY A 38 4.45 -8.35 -7.08
CA GLY A 38 4.71 -8.82 -8.44
C GLY A 38 5.81 -8.00 -9.11
N ASP A 39 6.15 -8.38 -10.35
CA ASP A 39 7.18 -7.70 -11.12
C ASP A 39 6.85 -6.22 -11.29
N ILE A 40 7.83 -5.38 -10.97
CA ILE A 40 7.75 -3.93 -11.19
C ILE A 40 8.25 -3.68 -12.60
N THR A 41 7.34 -3.29 -13.49
CA THR A 41 7.58 -3.22 -14.94
C THR A 41 8.37 -1.97 -15.35
N SER A 42 8.52 -0.98 -14.46
CA SER A 42 9.28 0.23 -14.72
C SER A 42 9.73 0.97 -13.45
N GLU A 43 10.76 1.82 -13.59
CA GLU A 43 11.18 2.75 -12.53
C GLU A 43 10.06 3.73 -12.13
N GLY A 44 9.20 4.12 -13.08
CA GLY A 44 8.04 4.95 -12.81
C GLY A 44 7.02 4.27 -11.89
N GLU A 45 6.78 2.98 -12.10
CA GLU A 45 5.92 2.15 -11.25
C GLU A 45 6.52 1.98 -9.85
N LEU A 46 7.82 1.70 -9.76
CA LEU A 46 8.54 1.65 -8.47
C LEU A 46 8.38 2.98 -7.71
N LYS A 47 8.58 4.09 -8.41
CA LYS A 47 8.47 5.44 -7.83
C LYS A 47 7.06 5.75 -7.36
N ALA A 48 6.03 5.32 -8.10
CA ALA A 48 4.64 5.49 -7.69
C ALA A 48 4.34 4.72 -6.38
N ILE A 49 4.77 3.47 -6.27
CA ILE A 49 4.63 2.64 -5.07
C ILE A 49 5.36 3.28 -3.87
N MET A 50 6.59 3.75 -4.08
CA MET A 50 7.45 4.35 -3.05
C MET A 50 6.99 5.76 -2.63
N SER A 51 6.36 6.52 -3.53
CA SER A 51 5.98 7.92 -3.28
C SER A 51 4.77 8.11 -2.37
N GLY A 52 4.09 7.02 -2.00
CA GLY A 52 2.87 7.07 -1.17
C GLY A 52 1.63 7.51 -1.95
N ARG A 53 0.45 7.35 -1.33
CA ARG A 53 -0.83 7.68 -1.96
C ARG A 53 -0.94 9.20 -2.16
N PRO A 54 -1.28 9.70 -3.38
CA PRO A 54 -1.37 11.13 -3.68
C PRO A 54 -2.27 11.90 -2.71
N THR A 55 -1.92 13.17 -2.49
CA THR A 55 -2.68 14.06 -1.61
C THR A 55 -3.75 14.79 -2.42
N LEU A 56 -4.90 15.02 -1.79
CA LEU A 56 -6.02 15.74 -2.38
C LEU A 56 -5.75 17.25 -2.30
N GLY A 57 -5.82 17.95 -3.45
CA GLY A 57 -5.88 19.43 -3.49
C GLY A 57 -4.92 20.18 -4.41
N HIS A 58 -4.27 19.57 -5.41
CA HIS A 58 -3.46 20.30 -6.40
C HIS A 58 -3.86 19.95 -7.84
N ASP A 59 -3.91 20.94 -8.73
CA ASP A 59 -4.13 20.78 -10.18
C ASP A 59 -3.13 19.81 -10.84
N ARG A 60 -2.00 19.56 -10.17
CA ARG A 60 -1.11 18.41 -10.39
C ARG A 60 -0.73 17.81 -9.04
N ALA A 61 -0.96 16.52 -8.85
CA ALA A 61 -0.53 15.81 -7.64
C ALA A 61 1.00 15.86 -7.49
N THR A 62 1.50 16.65 -6.54
CA THR A 62 2.95 16.88 -6.33
C THR A 62 3.63 15.82 -5.46
N GLY A 63 2.87 14.84 -4.95
CA GLY A 63 3.40 13.77 -4.11
C GLY A 63 3.95 14.24 -2.75
N ARG A 64 3.58 15.44 -2.28
CA ARG A 64 4.09 15.99 -1.01
C ARG A 64 2.99 16.71 -0.22
N GLY A 65 2.91 16.40 1.08
CA GLY A 65 2.11 17.13 2.09
C GLY A 65 0.73 16.55 2.38
N ALA A 66 0.43 16.22 3.65
CA ALA A 66 -0.88 15.71 4.05
C ALA A 66 -2.00 16.71 3.73
N SER A 67 -3.10 16.24 3.14
CA SER A 67 -4.31 17.05 2.96
C SER A 67 -4.76 17.63 4.31
N ALA A 68 -5.14 18.91 4.33
CA ALA A 68 -5.64 19.56 5.53
C ALA A 68 -6.84 18.78 6.09
N ARG A 69 -6.78 18.41 7.37
CA ARG A 69 -7.82 17.63 8.05
C ARG A 69 -8.72 18.57 8.86
N ARG A 70 -10.02 18.37 8.77
CA ARG A 70 -11.02 18.99 9.66
C ARG A 70 -11.78 17.87 10.37
N GLN A 71 -11.83 17.89 11.70
CA GLN A 71 -12.55 16.89 12.49
C GLN A 71 -13.92 17.42 12.88
N VAL A 72 -14.97 16.62 12.67
CA VAL A 72 -16.36 16.96 12.98
C VAL A 72 -17.00 15.80 13.73
N ARG A 73 -17.79 16.09 14.78
CA ARG A 73 -18.62 15.08 15.45
C ARG A 73 -19.96 15.01 14.74
N LEU A 74 -20.31 13.84 14.22
CA LEU A 74 -21.61 13.60 13.59
C LEU A 74 -22.54 12.86 14.56
N PRO A 75 -23.86 13.14 14.53
CA PRO A 75 -24.84 12.25 15.11
C PRO A 75 -24.72 10.85 14.52
N GLU A 76 -24.98 9.82 15.33
CA GLU A 76 -24.87 8.41 14.93
C GLU A 76 -25.69 8.11 13.67
N THR A 77 -26.93 8.61 13.62
CA THR A 77 -27.83 8.44 12.48
C THR A 77 -27.25 8.99 11.18
N THR A 78 -26.61 10.16 11.24
CA THR A 78 -25.94 10.78 10.08
C THR A 78 -24.69 10.00 9.67
N ASN A 79 -23.90 9.51 10.63
CA ASN A 79 -22.72 8.71 10.31
C ASN A 79 -23.10 7.39 9.61
N THR A 80 -24.12 6.69 10.13
CA THR A 80 -24.64 5.46 9.51
C THR A 80 -25.19 5.72 8.11
N ALA A 81 -25.90 6.82 7.91
CA ALA A 81 -26.41 7.20 6.60
C ALA A 81 -25.27 7.51 5.60
N LEU A 82 -24.20 8.16 6.05
CA LEU A 82 -23.01 8.42 5.26
C LEU A 82 -22.34 7.10 4.81
N ASP A 83 -22.16 6.16 5.72
CA ASP A 83 -21.55 4.85 5.42
C ASP A 83 -22.41 4.03 4.44
N ALA A 84 -23.73 4.04 4.62
CA ALA A 84 -24.67 3.38 3.72
C ALA A 84 -24.65 4.01 2.32
N TYR A 85 -24.63 5.34 2.23
CA TYR A 85 -24.54 6.06 0.96
C TYR A 85 -23.21 5.77 0.25
N ALA A 86 -22.10 5.86 0.96
CA ALA A 86 -20.77 5.57 0.41
C ALA A 86 -20.71 4.15 -0.18
N THR A 87 -21.23 3.17 0.56
CA THR A 87 -21.31 1.77 0.10
C THR A 87 -22.17 1.62 -1.16
N LYS A 88 -23.37 2.19 -1.14
CA LYS A 88 -24.31 2.12 -2.28
C LYS A 88 -23.73 2.72 -3.57
N HIS A 89 -22.94 3.77 -3.45
CA HIS A 89 -22.36 4.51 -4.57
C HIS A 89 -20.91 4.10 -4.90
N GLY A 90 -20.35 3.10 -4.22
CA GLY A 90 -18.96 2.67 -4.45
C GLY A 90 -17.92 3.74 -4.11
N MET A 91 -18.24 4.64 -3.17
CA MET A 91 -17.40 5.76 -2.76
C MET A 91 -16.84 5.53 -1.35
N THR A 92 -15.89 6.37 -0.94
CA THR A 92 -15.47 6.46 0.47
C THR A 92 -16.27 7.56 1.18
N PRO A 93 -16.51 7.46 2.50
CA PRO A 93 -17.16 8.53 3.27
C PRO A 93 -16.50 9.90 3.06
N SER A 94 -15.16 9.94 3.01
CA SER A 94 -14.42 11.18 2.74
C SER A 94 -14.60 11.73 1.32
N ALA A 95 -14.91 10.90 0.33
CA ALA A 95 -15.24 11.37 -1.02
C ALA A 95 -16.64 11.98 -1.06
N VAL A 96 -17.61 11.35 -0.40
CA VAL A 96 -18.98 11.86 -0.27
C VAL A 96 -18.99 13.22 0.45
N ILE A 97 -18.27 13.34 1.56
CA ILE A 97 -18.15 14.61 2.31
C ILE A 97 -17.53 15.71 1.43
N ARG A 98 -16.48 15.40 0.66
CA ARG A 98 -15.86 16.38 -0.23
C ARG A 98 -16.82 16.86 -1.30
N GLN A 99 -17.48 15.93 -1.99
CA GLN A 99 -18.46 16.28 -3.02
C GLN A 99 -19.60 17.13 -2.45
N ALA A 100 -20.16 16.74 -1.30
CA ALA A 100 -21.22 17.51 -0.66
C ALA A 100 -20.77 18.92 -0.24
N LEU A 101 -19.52 19.09 0.22
CA LEU A 101 -18.95 20.40 0.51
C LEU A 101 -18.74 21.23 -0.76
N ASP A 102 -18.25 20.62 -1.84
CA ASP A 102 -18.07 21.30 -3.13
C ASP A 102 -19.42 21.80 -3.67
N GLU A 103 -20.47 20.97 -3.62
CA GLU A 103 -21.84 21.34 -4.00
C GLU A 103 -22.41 22.45 -3.11
N PHE A 104 -22.23 22.35 -1.79
CA PHE A 104 -22.69 23.36 -0.84
C PHE A 104 -22.01 24.71 -1.05
N LEU A 105 -20.69 24.72 -1.24
CA LEU A 105 -19.93 25.96 -1.45
C LEU A 105 -20.13 26.56 -2.84
N ALA A 106 -20.44 25.76 -3.86
CA ALA A 106 -20.77 26.26 -5.20
C ALA A 106 -22.15 26.92 -5.28
N SER A 107 -23.03 26.64 -4.30
CA SER A 107 -24.36 27.23 -4.21
C SER A 107 -24.46 28.42 -3.24
N ALA A 108 -23.35 28.79 -2.61
CA ALA A 108 -23.23 29.94 -1.70
C ALA A 108 -22.87 31.23 -2.44
#